data_AF-A0A1N6K9N4-F1
#
_entry.id   AF-A0A1N6K9N4-F1
#
_cell.length_a   1.000
_cell.length_b   1.000
_cell.length_c   1.000
_cell.angle_alpha   90.00
_cell.angle_beta   90.00
_cell.angle_gamma   90.00
#
_symmetry.space_group_name_H-M   'P 1'
#
loop_
_entity.id
_entity.type
_entity.pdbx_description
1 polymer ?
#
loop_
_entity_poly.entity_id
_entity_poly.type
_entity_poly.pdbx_seq_one_letter_code
_entity_poly.pdbx_strand_id
1 'polypeptide(L)'
;MKKLKLASLALVMFISAVGAYGNYKANNTLYYIAPNTSPWATSYMVASTPPSEGCVGNAELVCTVVASFGYTSGQFIPASEAVVFTLYN
;
A
#
# COMPACT_ATOMS: atom_id res chain seq x y z
N MET A 1 6.60 -46.82 -11.42
CA MET A 1 5.50 -45.86 -11.71
C MET A 1 5.21 -44.83 -10.62
N LYS A 2 5.65 -44.98 -9.35
CA LYS A 2 5.30 -44.04 -8.25
C LYS A 2 6.14 -42.74 -8.19
N LYS A 3 7.33 -42.70 -8.80
CA LYS A 3 8.28 -41.57 -8.70
C LYS A 3 7.92 -40.36 -9.58
N LEU A 4 7.17 -40.57 -10.67
CA LEU A 4 6.75 -39.51 -11.60
C LEU A 4 5.68 -38.58 -11.00
N LYS A 5 4.82 -39.09 -10.10
CA LYS A 5 3.75 -38.30 -9.49
C LYS A 5 4.28 -37.24 -8.52
N LEU A 6 5.33 -37.56 -7.75
CA LEU A 6 5.95 -36.63 -6.80
C LEU A 6 6.64 -35.45 -7.48
N ALA A 7 7.33 -35.71 -8.60
CA ALA A 7 8.03 -34.66 -9.35
C ALA A 7 7.07 -33.63 -9.94
N SER A 8 5.90 -34.06 -10.42
CA SER A 8 4.88 -33.13 -10.94
C SER A 8 4.29 -32.24 -9.85
N LEU A 9 4.13 -32.76 -8.63
CA LEU A 9 3.57 -32.01 -7.51
C LEU A 9 4.55 -30.95 -7.01
N ALA A 10 5.84 -31.27 -6.95
CA ALA A 10 6.89 -30.30 -6.61
C ALA A 10 6.94 -29.16 -7.64
N LEU A 11 6.89 -29.47 -8.94
CA LEU A 11 6.92 -28.46 -10.00
C LEU A 11 5.73 -27.50 -9.92
N VAL A 12 4.52 -28.02 -9.63
CA VAL A 12 3.32 -27.19 -9.42
C VAL A 12 3.48 -26.26 -8.21
N MET A 13 4.04 -26.75 -7.10
CA MET A 13 4.29 -25.93 -5.91
C MET A 13 5.27 -24.78 -6.18
N PHE A 14 6.33 -25.03 -6.96
CA PHE A 14 7.29 -23.98 -7.34
C PHE A 14 6.65 -22.90 -8.20
N ILE A 15 5.79 -23.26 -9.15
CA ILE A 15 5.10 -22.28 -10.03
C ILE A 15 4.11 -21.43 -9.21
N SER A 16 3.36 -22.05 -8.30
CA SER A 16 2.43 -21.33 -7.41
C SER A 16 3.15 -20.39 -6.44
N ALA A 17 4.35 -20.75 -5.97
CA ALA A 17 5.15 -19.89 -5.10
C ALA A 17 5.57 -18.61 -5.84
N VAL A 18 6.11 -18.73 -7.06
CA VAL A 18 6.57 -17.57 -7.84
C VAL A 18 5.39 -16.65 -8.21
N GLY A 19 4.23 -17.21 -8.56
CA GLY A 19 3.01 -16.44 -8.82
C GLY A 19 2.49 -15.68 -7.59
N ALA A 20 2.55 -16.28 -6.40
CA ALA A 20 2.15 -15.61 -5.16
C ALA A 20 3.12 -14.48 -4.76
N TYR A 21 4.43 -14.67 -4.93
CA TYR A 21 5.43 -13.63 -4.67
C TYR A 21 5.35 -12.45 -5.66
N GLY A 22 4.98 -12.72 -6.92
CA GLY A 22 4.77 -11.67 -7.92
C GLY A 22 3.58 -10.76 -7.61
N ASN A 23 2.46 -11.35 -7.16
CA ASN A 23 1.25 -10.59 -6.81
C ASN A 23 1.42 -9.76 -5.53
N TYR A 24 2.30 -10.17 -4.60
CA TYR A 24 2.64 -9.38 -3.41
C TYR A 24 3.32 -8.04 -3.76
N LYS A 25 4.01 -7.94 -4.90
CA LYS A 25 4.67 -6.69 -5.31
C LYS A 25 3.75 -5.64 -5.92
N ALA A 26 2.52 -6.01 -6.28
CA ALA A 26 1.48 -5.08 -6.72
C ALA A 26 0.53 -4.71 -5.57
N ASN A 27 0.95 -4.92 -4.32
CA ASN A 27 0.11 -4.68 -3.16
C ASN A 27 0.08 -3.17 -2.86
N ASN A 28 -0.98 -2.49 -3.30
CA ASN A 28 -1.25 -1.13 -2.91
C ASN A 28 -1.65 -1.12 -1.43
N THR A 29 -1.00 -0.28 -0.63
CA THR A 29 -1.23 -0.16 0.81
C THR A 29 -1.79 1.21 1.13
N LEU A 30 -2.70 1.26 2.09
CA LEU A 30 -3.29 2.49 2.59
C LEU A 30 -2.41 3.06 3.70
N TYR A 31 -2.00 4.32 3.53
CA TYR A 31 -1.13 5.05 4.43
C TYR A 31 -1.88 6.23 5.05
N TYR A 32 -1.70 6.41 6.37
CA TYR A 32 -2.10 7.64 7.04
C TYR A 32 -1.09 8.73 6.72
N ILE A 33 -1.58 9.93 6.43
CA ILE A 33 -0.75 11.07 6.10
C ILE A 33 -0.71 12.06 7.25
N ALA A 34 0.44 12.71 7.41
CA ALA A 34 0.65 13.74 8.41
C ALA A 34 -0.48 14.80 8.37
N PRO A 35 -0.92 15.30 9.54
CA PRO A 35 -1.98 16.30 9.60
C PRO A 35 -1.58 17.58 8.87
N ASN A 36 -2.56 18.38 8.46
CA ASN A 36 -2.35 19.63 7.72
C ASN A 36 -1.65 19.48 6.36
N THR A 37 -1.67 18.28 5.77
CA THR A 37 -1.15 18.06 4.43
C THR A 37 -2.19 18.42 3.37
N SER A 38 -1.84 19.32 2.45
CA SER A 38 -2.72 19.73 1.35
C SER A 38 -2.86 18.62 0.29
N PRO A 39 -4.03 18.50 -0.39
CA PRO A 39 -4.22 17.60 -1.54
C PRO A 39 -3.43 18.01 -2.78
N TRP A 40 -2.85 19.20 -2.80
CA TRP A 40 -1.97 19.66 -3.88
C TRP A 40 -0.48 19.59 -3.51
N ALA A 41 -0.15 18.94 -2.40
CA ALA A 41 1.25 18.71 -2.03
C ALA A 41 1.94 17.84 -3.09
N THR A 42 3.23 18.09 -3.32
CA THR A 42 4.05 17.30 -4.23
C THR A 42 4.50 15.98 -3.63
N SER A 43 4.40 15.84 -2.30
CA SER A 43 4.68 14.63 -1.55
C SER A 43 3.82 14.55 -0.29
N TYR A 44 3.56 13.32 0.16
CA TYR A 44 2.76 13.01 1.33
C TYR A 44 3.62 12.31 2.38
N MET A 45 3.79 12.92 3.55
CA MET A 45 4.53 12.31 4.64
C MET A 45 3.67 11.26 5.35
N VAL A 46 4.16 10.04 5.46
CA VAL A 46 3.47 8.95 6.17
C VAL A 46 3.47 9.22 7.67
N ALA A 47 2.30 9.22 8.29
CA ALA A 47 2.13 9.36 9.72
C ALA A 47 2.43 8.04 10.46
N SER A 48 2.91 8.15 11.70
CA SER A 48 3.14 7.02 12.60
C SER A 48 1.85 6.46 13.19
N THR A 49 0.83 7.30 13.31
CA THR A 49 -0.44 6.98 13.96
C THR A 49 -1.61 7.43 13.10
N PRO A 50 -2.75 6.72 13.16
CA PRO A 50 -3.98 7.22 12.59
C PRO A 50 -4.36 8.55 13.25
N PRO A 51 -4.94 9.50 12.51
CA PRO A 51 -5.40 10.74 13.08
C PRO A 51 -6.55 10.53 14.08
N SER A 52 -6.63 11.41 15.07
CA SER A 52 -7.73 11.44 16.04
C SER A 52 -9.05 11.92 15.43
N GLU A 53 -8.97 12.78 14.42
CA GLU A 53 -10.10 13.30 13.66
C GLU A 53 -10.37 12.36 12.49
N GLY A 54 -11.59 11.85 12.39
CA GLY A 54 -11.94 10.81 11.43
C GLY A 54 -11.71 11.25 9.98
N CYS A 55 -11.20 10.33 9.16
CA CYS A 55 -11.04 10.54 7.73
C CYS A 55 -12.37 10.31 6.99
N VAL A 56 -13.23 11.34 6.88
CA VAL A 56 -14.59 11.20 6.33
C VAL A 56 -14.83 11.96 5.01
N GLY A 57 -13.82 12.65 4.48
CA GLY A 57 -13.79 13.06 3.07
C GLY A 57 -14.33 14.46 2.72
N ASN A 58 -14.55 15.36 3.69
CA ASN A 58 -15.15 16.68 3.44
C ASN A 58 -14.22 17.90 3.67
N ALA A 59 -12.99 17.70 4.16
CA ALA A 59 -12.06 18.77 4.47
C ALA A 59 -10.99 19.00 3.39
N GLU A 60 -10.29 20.11 3.47
CA GLU A 60 -9.23 20.53 2.53
C GLU A 60 -7.88 19.83 2.77
N LEU A 61 -7.80 18.83 3.64
CA LEU A 61 -6.56 18.20 4.09
C LEU A 61 -6.60 16.68 3.86
N VAL A 62 -5.47 16.12 3.41
CA VAL A 62 -5.33 14.70 3.10
C VAL A 62 -5.17 13.88 4.37
N CYS A 63 -6.03 12.87 4.54
CA CYS A 63 -6.03 11.98 5.70
C CYS A 63 -5.37 10.64 5.39
N THR A 64 -5.72 10.04 4.24
CA THR A 64 -5.09 8.81 3.77
C THR A 64 -4.82 8.83 2.28
N VAL A 65 -3.75 8.14 1.90
CA VAL A 65 -3.40 7.87 0.50
C VAL A 65 -3.20 6.38 0.29
N VAL A 66 -3.43 5.93 -0.92
CA VAL A 66 -3.08 4.60 -1.40
C VAL A 66 -1.85 4.71 -2.27
N ALA A 67 -0.81 3.94 -1.97
CA ALA A 67 0.44 3.92 -2.72
C ALA A 67 1.06 2.51 -2.72
N SER A 68 2.15 2.33 -3.46
CA SER A 68 2.95 1.11 -3.43
C SER A 68 3.35 0.76 -2.00
N PHE A 69 3.33 -0.52 -1.64
CA PHE A 69 3.83 -0.97 -0.35
C PHE A 69 5.32 -0.60 -0.16
N GLY A 70 5.75 -0.43 1.09
CA GLY A 70 7.16 -0.24 1.46
C GLY A 70 7.48 1.08 2.14
N TYR A 71 6.55 2.04 2.18
CA TYR A 71 6.77 3.27 2.95
C TYR A 71 6.59 3.04 4.45
N THR A 72 7.45 3.67 5.25
CA THR A 72 7.39 3.70 6.71
C THR A 72 7.06 5.09 7.21
N SER A 73 6.63 5.19 8.48
CA SER A 73 6.40 6.49 9.13
C SER A 73 7.57 7.46 8.93
N GLY A 74 7.25 8.72 8.65
CA GLY A 74 8.21 9.80 8.40
C GLY A 74 8.81 9.80 6.99
N GLN A 75 8.55 8.78 6.17
CA GLN A 75 8.92 8.80 4.75
C GLN A 75 7.91 9.59 3.93
N PHE A 76 8.36 10.06 2.78
CA PHE A 76 7.55 10.81 1.84
C PHE A 76 7.18 9.94 0.65
N ILE A 77 5.89 9.89 0.34
CA ILE A 77 5.34 9.28 -0.87
C ILE A 77 5.22 10.39 -1.92
N PRO A 78 5.82 10.26 -3.12
CA PRO A 78 5.64 11.22 -4.20
C PRO A 78 4.16 11.28 -4.62
N ALA A 79 3.63 12.47 -4.88
CA ALA A 79 2.23 12.62 -5.28
C ALA A 79 1.89 11.90 -6.60
N SER A 80 2.88 11.67 -7.47
CA SER A 80 2.72 10.88 -8.70
C SER A 80 2.47 9.38 -8.46
N GLU A 81 2.84 8.87 -7.28
CA GLU A 81 2.71 7.46 -6.90
C GLU A 81 1.58 7.22 -5.89
N ALA A 82 0.93 8.29 -5.43
CA ALA A 82 -0.10 8.27 -4.41
C ALA A 82 -1.47 8.65 -4.98
N VAL A 83 -2.50 7.91 -4.60
CA VAL A 83 -3.90 8.28 -4.82
C VAL A 83 -4.49 8.71 -3.49
N VAL A 84 -4.96 9.96 -3.42
CA VAL A 84 -5.69 10.44 -2.23
C VAL A 84 -7.00 9.64 -2.10
N PHE A 85 -7.16 8.96 -0.97
CA PHE A 85 -8.30 8.08 -0.73
C PHE A 85 -9.33 8.73 0.20
N THR A 86 -8.85 9.41 1.25
CA THR A 86 -9.73 10.18 2.14
C THR A 86 -9.10 11.51 2.52
N LEU A 87 -9.99 12.48 2.74
CA LEU A 87 -9.67 13.76 3.34
C LEU A 87 -10.17 13.76 4.79
N TYR A 88 -9.64 14.69 5.60
CA TYR A 88 -10.17 14.94 6.94
C TYR A 88 -11.66 15.36 6.85
N ASN A 89 -12.36 15.40 7.98
CA ASN A 89 -13.73 15.92 8.06
C ASN A 89 -13.74 17.30 8.70
#